data_AF-A0A4P0YBV8-F1
#
_entry.id   AF-A0A4P0YBV8-F1
#
_cell.length_a   1.000
_cell.length_b   1.000
_cell.length_c   1.000
_cell.angle_alpha   90.00
_cell.angle_beta   90.00
_cell.angle_gamma   90.00
#
_symmetry.space_group_name_H-M   'P 1'
#
loop_
_entity.id
_entity.type
_entity.pdbx_description
1 polymer ?
#
loop_
_entity_poly.entity_id
_entity_poly.type
_entity_poly.pdbx_seq_one_letter_code
_entity_poly.pdbx_strand_id
1 'polypeptide(L)'
;MQYRDDGYLPEALLNYLVRLGWSHGDQEIFTREEMIEFFSLGAVSKSASAFNTDKLLWLNHHYINTLPAEYVATHLQWHIEQENIDTCNGPQLAELVKLLGERCKTLKEMAQSCRYFYEEFAEFDADAAKKHLRPVARQPLEVVRDKLAAISDWTAENVHHAIQATADELEVGMGKVGMPLRVAVTGAGQSPALDVTVHAIGKSRSVDRINKALAFIAEREGQAS
;
A
#
# COMPACT_ATOMS: atom_id res chain seq x y z
N MET A 1 -16.90 4.15 -18.62
CA MET A 1 -15.48 4.55 -18.64
C MET A 1 -15.05 5.09 -17.29
N GLN A 2 -15.74 6.08 -16.72
CA GLN A 2 -15.42 6.66 -15.38
C GLN A 2 -15.13 5.64 -14.26
N TYR A 3 -15.98 4.63 -14.01
CA TYR A 3 -15.72 3.63 -12.95
C TYR A 3 -14.43 2.84 -13.14
N ARG A 4 -14.07 2.50 -14.38
CA ARG A 4 -12.78 1.86 -14.65
C ARG A 4 -11.65 2.83 -14.34
N ASP A 5 -11.77 4.07 -14.81
CA ASP A 5 -10.74 5.09 -14.65
C ASP A 5 -10.54 5.48 -13.17
N ASP A 6 -11.59 5.36 -12.35
CA ASP A 6 -11.57 5.50 -10.89
C ASP A 6 -11.04 4.25 -10.15
N GLY A 7 -10.77 3.15 -10.86
CA GLY A 7 -10.14 1.95 -10.31
C GLY A 7 -11.10 0.95 -9.66
N TYR A 8 -12.33 0.88 -10.15
CA TYR A 8 -13.28 -0.17 -9.78
C TYR A 8 -13.09 -1.41 -10.64
N LEU A 9 -13.02 -2.58 -9.99
CA LEU A 9 -13.03 -3.89 -10.63
C LEU A 9 -14.39 -4.17 -11.29
N PRO A 10 -14.40 -4.89 -12.41
CA PRO A 10 -15.65 -5.21 -13.11
C PRO A 10 -16.59 -6.06 -12.24
N GLU A 11 -16.08 -6.97 -11.41
CA GLU A 11 -16.87 -7.80 -10.49
C GLU A 11 -17.61 -6.95 -9.46
N ALA A 12 -16.91 -5.96 -8.87
CA ALA A 12 -17.50 -5.05 -7.91
C ALA A 12 -18.63 -4.23 -8.52
N LEU A 13 -18.42 -3.71 -9.73
CA LEU A 13 -19.42 -2.94 -10.44
C LEU A 13 -20.63 -3.80 -10.84
N LEU A 14 -20.41 -5.00 -11.36
CA LEU A 14 -21.48 -5.93 -11.72
C LEU A 14 -22.31 -6.35 -10.50
N ASN A 15 -21.63 -6.74 -9.41
CA ASN A 15 -22.28 -7.10 -8.15
C ASN A 15 -23.11 -5.93 -7.62
N TYR A 16 -22.56 -4.73 -7.65
CA TYR A 16 -23.26 -3.55 -7.19
C TYR A 16 -24.50 -3.26 -8.06
N LEU A 17 -24.36 -3.29 -9.39
CA LEU A 17 -25.45 -3.01 -10.32
C LEU A 17 -26.57 -4.05 -10.22
N VAL A 18 -26.25 -5.34 -10.12
CA VAL A 18 -27.29 -6.38 -9.94
C VAL A 18 -28.01 -6.17 -8.62
N ARG A 19 -27.30 -5.79 -7.55
CA ARG A 19 -27.88 -5.54 -6.22
C ARG A 19 -28.75 -4.29 -6.11
N LEU A 20 -28.66 -3.36 -7.07
CA LEU A 20 -29.62 -2.26 -7.13
C LEU A 20 -31.02 -2.76 -7.46
N GLY A 21 -31.15 -3.72 -8.37
CA GLY A 21 -32.46 -4.16 -8.86
C GLY A 21 -32.89 -5.52 -8.33
N TRP A 22 -31.99 -6.33 -7.81
CA TRP A 22 -32.21 -7.75 -7.54
C TRP A 22 -31.59 -8.16 -6.20
N SER A 23 -32.22 -9.11 -5.51
CA SER A 23 -31.73 -9.66 -4.24
C SER A 23 -31.87 -11.18 -4.21
N HIS A 24 -31.01 -11.81 -3.41
CA HIS A 24 -31.07 -13.24 -3.10
C HIS A 24 -30.83 -13.44 -1.60
N GLY A 25 -31.92 -13.52 -0.82
CA GLY A 25 -31.85 -13.49 0.64
C GLY A 25 -31.08 -12.27 1.15
N ASP A 26 -30.18 -12.50 2.12
CA ASP A 26 -29.31 -11.48 2.72
C ASP A 26 -27.91 -11.43 2.09
N GLN A 27 -27.65 -12.19 1.02
CA GLN A 27 -26.35 -12.21 0.37
C GLN A 27 -26.08 -10.87 -0.34
N GLU A 28 -24.90 -10.30 -0.13
CA GLU A 28 -24.48 -9.01 -0.69
C GLU A 28 -23.31 -9.13 -1.68
N ILE A 29 -22.51 -10.19 -1.55
CA ILE A 29 -21.35 -10.48 -2.41
C ILE A 29 -21.69 -11.67 -3.28
N PHE A 30 -21.48 -11.56 -4.59
CA PHE A 30 -21.79 -12.59 -5.58
C PHE A 30 -20.66 -12.70 -6.59
N THR A 31 -20.15 -13.91 -6.78
CA THR A 31 -19.38 -14.25 -7.96
C THR A 31 -20.22 -14.09 -9.23
N ARG A 32 -19.56 -14.00 -10.39
CA ARG A 32 -20.28 -13.90 -11.66
C ARG A 32 -21.13 -15.15 -11.93
N GLU A 33 -20.63 -16.30 -11.53
CA GLU A 33 -21.29 -17.60 -11.63
C GLU A 33 -22.57 -17.63 -10.79
N GLU A 34 -22.51 -17.19 -9.53
CA GLU A 34 -23.69 -17.07 -8.66
C GLU A 34 -24.72 -16.07 -9.22
N MET A 35 -24.27 -14.94 -9.78
CA MET A 35 -25.19 -14.00 -10.45
C MET A 35 -25.93 -14.69 -11.61
N ILE A 36 -25.26 -15.51 -12.41
CA ILE A 36 -25.89 -16.22 -13.53
C ILE A 36 -26.86 -17.30 -13.03
N GLU A 37 -26.48 -18.04 -11.99
CA GLU A 37 -27.27 -19.14 -11.45
C GLU A 37 -28.54 -18.65 -10.73
N PHE A 38 -28.43 -17.60 -9.92
CA PHE A 38 -29.53 -17.15 -9.05
C PHE A 38 -30.43 -16.09 -9.69
N PHE A 39 -30.01 -15.48 -10.80
CA PHE A 39 -30.77 -14.39 -11.41
C PHE A 39 -32.12 -14.89 -11.94
N SER A 40 -33.18 -14.19 -11.55
CA SER A 40 -34.53 -14.40 -12.08
C SER A 40 -35.29 -13.08 -12.16
N LEU A 41 -36.09 -12.91 -13.21
CA LEU A 41 -36.89 -11.70 -13.42
C LEU A 41 -37.93 -11.48 -12.30
N GLY A 42 -38.37 -12.55 -11.62
CA GLY A 42 -39.32 -12.45 -10.52
C GLY A 42 -38.75 -11.79 -9.26
N ALA A 43 -37.43 -11.82 -9.09
CA ALA A 43 -36.72 -11.21 -7.96
C ALA A 43 -36.24 -9.77 -8.24
N VAL A 44 -36.63 -9.20 -9.39
CA VAL A 44 -36.29 -7.81 -9.73
C VAL A 44 -37.31 -6.85 -9.08
N SER A 45 -36.81 -5.94 -8.24
CA SER A 45 -37.62 -4.90 -7.60
C SER A 45 -38.16 -3.89 -8.61
N LYS A 46 -39.39 -3.43 -8.36
CA LYS A 46 -40.03 -2.35 -9.11
C LYS A 46 -39.71 -0.95 -8.55
N SER A 47 -39.05 -0.87 -7.39
CA SER A 47 -38.69 0.41 -6.76
C SER A 47 -37.41 0.97 -7.35
N ALA A 48 -37.32 2.29 -7.47
CA ALA A 48 -36.08 2.96 -7.82
C ALA A 48 -35.05 2.77 -6.70
N SER A 49 -33.84 2.33 -7.07
CA SER A 49 -32.75 2.17 -6.12
C SER A 49 -31.84 3.38 -6.12
N ALA A 50 -31.54 3.87 -4.92
CA ALA A 50 -30.62 4.98 -4.74
C ALA A 50 -29.18 4.49 -4.92
N PHE A 51 -28.39 5.31 -5.62
CA PHE A 51 -26.97 5.03 -5.79
C PHE A 51 -26.23 5.29 -4.47
N ASN A 52 -25.49 4.30 -3.97
CA ASN A 52 -24.65 4.38 -2.78
C ASN A 52 -23.19 4.05 -3.14
N THR A 53 -22.38 5.10 -3.27
CA THR A 53 -20.96 5.00 -3.62
C THR A 53 -20.14 4.29 -2.54
N ASP A 54 -20.49 4.44 -1.26
CA ASP A 54 -19.77 3.78 -0.16
C ASP A 54 -19.94 2.25 -0.23
N LYS A 55 -21.14 1.78 -0.62
CA LYS A 55 -21.40 0.36 -0.83
C LYS A 55 -20.61 -0.20 -2.02
N LEU A 56 -20.55 0.54 -3.13
CA LEU A 56 -19.73 0.14 -4.28
C LEU A 56 -18.24 0.10 -3.90
N LEU A 57 -17.76 1.07 -3.13
CA LEU A 57 -16.39 1.11 -2.66
C LEU A 57 -16.05 -0.05 -1.71
N TRP A 58 -16.98 -0.41 -0.82
CA TRP A 58 -16.86 -1.58 0.04
C TRP A 58 -16.79 -2.89 -0.76
N LEU A 59 -17.65 -3.06 -1.76
CA LEU A 59 -17.59 -4.21 -2.67
C LEU A 59 -16.25 -4.24 -3.41
N ASN A 60 -15.78 -3.09 -3.91
CA ASN A 60 -14.51 -3.03 -4.62
C ASN A 60 -13.33 -3.43 -3.76
N HIS A 61 -13.28 -2.93 -2.53
CA HIS A 61 -12.28 -3.32 -1.54
C HIS A 61 -12.36 -4.83 -1.25
N HIS A 62 -13.55 -5.40 -1.14
CA HIS A 62 -13.71 -6.85 -1.02
C HIS A 62 -13.07 -7.60 -2.20
N TYR A 63 -13.45 -7.28 -3.44
CA TYR A 63 -12.93 -7.98 -4.64
C TYR A 63 -11.43 -7.80 -4.85
N ILE A 64 -10.86 -6.63 -4.52
CA ILE A 64 -9.40 -6.43 -4.56
C ILE A 64 -8.68 -7.44 -3.66
N ASN A 65 -9.26 -7.79 -2.51
CA ASN A 65 -8.64 -8.64 -1.51
C ASN A 65 -8.98 -10.14 -1.66
N THR A 66 -10.06 -10.50 -2.37
CA THR A 66 -10.53 -11.90 -2.47
C THR A 66 -10.32 -12.54 -3.83
N LEU A 67 -10.19 -11.75 -4.91
CA LEU A 67 -9.86 -12.29 -6.21
C LEU A 67 -8.38 -12.72 -6.29
N PRO A 68 -8.01 -13.62 -7.24
CA PRO A 68 -6.62 -13.95 -7.48
C PRO A 68 -5.78 -12.70 -7.76
N ALA A 69 -4.66 -12.55 -7.06
CA ALA A 69 -3.84 -11.34 -7.13
C ALA A 69 -3.30 -11.08 -8.55
N GLU A 70 -2.99 -12.14 -9.30
CA GLU A 70 -2.55 -12.08 -10.69
C GLU A 70 -3.64 -11.52 -11.60
N TYR A 71 -4.91 -11.86 -11.34
CA TYR A 71 -6.04 -11.32 -12.07
C TYR A 71 -6.23 -9.83 -11.77
N VAL A 72 -6.23 -9.44 -10.48
CA VAL A 72 -6.34 -8.04 -10.08
C VAL A 72 -5.18 -7.21 -10.65
N ALA A 73 -3.97 -7.78 -10.69
CA ALA A 73 -2.79 -7.16 -11.27
C ALA A 73 -2.96 -6.81 -12.76
N THR A 74 -3.72 -7.61 -13.53
CA THR A 74 -4.01 -7.27 -14.94
C THR A 74 -4.81 -5.97 -15.09
N HIS A 75 -5.70 -5.68 -14.13
CA HIS A 75 -6.45 -4.42 -14.09
C HIS A 75 -5.60 -3.28 -13.50
N LEU A 76 -4.77 -3.57 -12.51
CA LEU A 76 -3.83 -2.61 -11.94
C LEU A 76 -2.83 -2.09 -12.99
N GLN A 77 -2.36 -2.95 -13.89
CA GLN A 77 -1.41 -2.59 -14.96
C GLN A 77 -1.86 -1.36 -15.76
N TRP A 78 -3.16 -1.25 -16.08
CA TRP A 78 -3.69 -0.08 -16.79
C TRP A 78 -3.46 1.22 -15.99
N HIS A 79 -3.66 1.20 -14.68
CA HIS A 79 -3.45 2.37 -13.82
C HIS A 79 -1.97 2.73 -13.66
N ILE A 80 -1.08 1.74 -13.58
CA ILE A 80 0.37 1.94 -13.57
C ILE A 80 0.82 2.66 -14.86
N GLU A 81 0.31 2.23 -16.02
CA GLU A 81 0.60 2.87 -17.31
C GLU A 81 0.08 4.31 -17.37
N GLN A 82 -1.14 4.58 -16.88
CA GLN A 82 -1.67 5.95 -16.82
C GLN A 82 -0.84 6.87 -15.93
N GLU A 83 -0.26 6.33 -14.86
CA GLU A 83 0.60 7.06 -13.92
C GLU A 83 2.07 7.16 -14.38
N ASN A 84 2.41 6.53 -15.52
CA ASN A 84 3.75 6.45 -16.11
C ASN A 84 4.81 5.87 -15.14
N ILE A 85 4.44 4.85 -14.37
CA ILE A 85 5.34 4.21 -13.41
C ILE A 85 6.13 3.10 -14.11
N ASP A 86 7.47 3.17 -14.05
CA ASP A 86 8.34 2.09 -14.52
C ASP A 86 8.43 0.98 -13.46
N THR A 87 7.94 -0.21 -13.79
CA THR A 87 7.86 -1.34 -12.85
C THR A 87 9.07 -2.27 -12.88
N CYS A 88 10.13 -1.94 -13.63
CA CYS A 88 11.26 -2.85 -13.86
C CYS A 88 12.13 -3.10 -12.62
N ASN A 89 12.09 -2.21 -11.61
CA ASN A 89 13.02 -2.16 -10.49
C ASN A 89 12.35 -2.37 -9.12
N GLY A 90 11.15 -2.94 -9.10
CA GLY A 90 10.36 -3.15 -7.89
C GLY A 90 9.62 -4.50 -7.87
N PRO A 91 8.69 -4.68 -6.92
CA PRO A 91 7.91 -5.91 -6.81
C PRO A 91 7.03 -6.15 -8.03
N GLN A 92 6.66 -7.40 -8.28
CA GLN A 92 5.65 -7.73 -9.27
C GLN A 92 4.29 -7.16 -8.87
N LEU A 93 3.45 -6.78 -9.83
CA LEU A 93 2.14 -6.19 -9.56
C LEU A 93 1.22 -7.10 -8.72
N ALA A 94 1.28 -8.41 -8.91
CA ALA A 94 0.52 -9.35 -8.08
C ALA A 94 0.94 -9.30 -6.61
N GLU A 95 2.24 -9.12 -6.33
CA GLU A 95 2.74 -8.94 -4.97
C GLU A 95 2.32 -7.58 -4.39
N LEU A 96 2.27 -6.52 -5.22
CA LEU A 96 1.70 -5.24 -4.80
C LEU A 96 0.22 -5.34 -4.41
N VAL A 97 -0.59 -6.08 -5.16
CA VAL A 97 -1.99 -6.30 -4.82
C VAL A 97 -2.10 -6.91 -3.42
N LYS A 98 -1.27 -7.91 -3.09
CA LYS A 98 -1.23 -8.51 -1.76
C LYS A 98 -0.77 -7.52 -0.68
N LEU A 99 0.26 -6.71 -0.97
CA LEU A 99 0.84 -5.76 -0.02
C LEU A 99 -0.06 -4.55 0.27
N LEU A 100 -0.79 -4.08 -0.74
CA LEU A 100 -1.56 -2.82 -0.68
C LEU A 100 -3.07 -3.03 -0.65
N GLY A 101 -3.57 -4.23 -0.99
CA GLY A 101 -5.00 -4.52 -1.13
C GLY A 101 -5.82 -4.19 0.12
N GLU A 102 -5.30 -4.50 1.31
CA GLU A 102 -6.01 -4.21 2.55
C GLU A 102 -6.14 -2.71 2.82
N ARG A 103 -5.25 -1.89 2.24
CA ARG A 103 -5.19 -0.43 2.46
C ARG A 103 -5.90 0.38 1.39
N CYS A 104 -5.89 -0.11 0.14
CA CYS A 104 -6.42 0.63 -1.00
C CYS A 104 -7.83 0.15 -1.36
N LYS A 105 -8.75 1.10 -1.53
CA LYS A 105 -10.14 0.79 -1.90
C LYS A 105 -10.37 0.83 -3.42
N THR A 106 -9.41 1.36 -4.18
CA THR A 106 -9.44 1.40 -5.64
C THR A 106 -8.06 1.08 -6.23
N LEU A 107 -8.03 0.61 -7.48
CA LEU A 107 -6.79 0.35 -8.20
C LEU A 107 -6.03 1.64 -8.56
N LYS A 108 -6.74 2.75 -8.73
CA LYS A 108 -6.14 4.09 -8.92
C LYS A 108 -5.37 4.52 -7.67
N GLU A 109 -5.99 4.40 -6.51
CA GLU A 109 -5.32 4.66 -5.22
C GLU A 109 -4.11 3.72 -5.01
N MET A 110 -4.25 2.46 -5.40
CA MET A 110 -3.14 1.49 -5.32
C MET A 110 -1.96 1.90 -6.20
N ALA A 111 -2.20 2.30 -7.46
CA ALA A 111 -1.15 2.78 -8.36
C ALA A 111 -0.44 4.02 -7.80
N GLN A 112 -1.19 4.98 -7.25
CA GLN A 112 -0.62 6.20 -6.66
C GLN A 112 0.21 5.90 -5.40
N SER A 113 -0.26 4.97 -4.56
CA SER A 113 0.41 4.61 -3.32
C SER A 113 1.62 3.70 -3.50
N CYS A 114 1.79 3.05 -4.67
CA CYS A 114 2.91 2.14 -4.90
C CYS A 114 4.20 2.82 -5.38
N ARG A 115 4.17 4.11 -5.72
CA ARG A 115 5.29 4.84 -6.34
C ARG A 115 6.63 4.66 -5.63
N TYR A 116 6.64 4.67 -4.29
CA TYR A 116 7.88 4.52 -3.52
C TYR A 116 8.55 3.15 -3.68
N PHE A 117 7.87 2.13 -4.21
CA PHE A 117 8.47 0.85 -4.56
C PHE A 117 9.25 0.89 -5.87
N TYR A 118 9.02 1.88 -6.74
CA TYR A 118 9.59 1.93 -8.10
C TYR A 118 10.45 3.18 -8.34
N GLU A 119 10.08 4.29 -7.71
CA GLU A 119 10.68 5.59 -7.96
C GLU A 119 11.46 6.07 -6.73
N GLU A 120 12.50 6.86 -6.96
CA GLU A 120 13.09 7.69 -5.90
C GLU A 120 12.28 8.97 -5.71
N PHE A 121 12.18 9.42 -4.47
CA PHE A 121 11.49 10.68 -4.14
C PHE A 121 12.53 11.78 -3.88
N ALA A 122 12.24 13.01 -4.35
CA ALA A 122 13.12 14.16 -4.16
C ALA A 122 13.06 14.71 -2.73
N GLU A 123 11.86 14.77 -2.15
CA GLU A 123 11.58 15.39 -0.86
C GLU A 123 10.80 14.44 0.06
N PHE A 124 10.94 14.64 1.37
CA PHE A 124 10.08 13.99 2.35
C PHE A 124 8.78 14.79 2.52
N ASP A 125 7.68 14.10 2.77
CA ASP A 125 6.45 14.73 3.25
C ASP A 125 6.75 15.61 4.47
N ALA A 126 6.39 16.90 4.38
CA ALA A 126 6.83 17.91 5.34
C ALA A 126 6.36 17.62 6.77
N ASP A 127 5.12 17.14 6.92
CA ASP A 127 4.51 16.85 8.21
C ASP A 127 5.10 15.58 8.83
N ALA A 128 5.26 14.52 8.04
CA ALA A 128 5.90 13.29 8.48
C ALA A 128 7.37 13.54 8.86
N ALA A 129 8.13 14.28 8.04
CA ALA A 129 9.52 14.63 8.30
C ALA A 129 9.66 15.48 9.57
N LYS A 130 8.80 16.50 9.76
CA LYS A 130 8.77 17.33 10.97
C LYS A 130 8.54 16.49 12.24
N LYS A 131 7.67 15.48 12.17
CA LYS A 131 7.31 14.66 13.32
C LYS A 131 8.31 13.54 13.62
N HIS A 132 8.88 12.93 12.58
CA HIS A 132 9.61 11.67 12.68
C HIS A 132 11.10 11.76 12.31
N LEU A 133 11.52 12.71 11.48
CA LEU A 133 12.94 12.97 11.17
C LEU A 133 13.47 14.13 12.01
N ARG A 134 13.49 13.93 13.32
CA ARG A 134 14.03 14.85 14.33
C ARG A 134 15.43 14.39 14.77
N PRO A 135 16.25 15.25 15.40
CA PRO A 135 17.59 14.86 15.92
C PRO A 135 17.63 13.52 16.67
N VAL A 136 16.64 13.27 17.54
CA VAL A 136 16.51 12.01 18.30
C VAL A 136 16.36 10.75 17.44
N ALA A 137 15.95 10.87 16.18
CA ALA A 137 15.81 9.75 15.26
C ALA A 137 17.14 9.35 14.60
N ARG A 138 18.20 10.16 14.74
CA ARG A 138 19.50 9.91 14.12
C ARG A 138 20.09 8.56 14.55
N GLN A 139 20.26 8.34 15.86
CA GLN A 139 20.85 7.11 16.38
C GLN A 139 20.04 5.85 15.99
N PRO A 140 18.70 5.81 16.15
CA PRO A 140 17.89 4.69 15.63
C PRO A 140 18.09 4.41 14.14
N LEU A 141 18.16 5.46 13.30
CA LEU A 141 18.35 5.32 11.86
C LEU A 141 19.76 4.83 11.50
N GLU A 142 20.80 5.30 12.18
CA GLU A 142 22.18 4.82 11.99
C GLU A 142 22.28 3.32 12.33
N VAL A 143 21.76 2.91 13.48
CA VAL A 143 21.83 1.51 13.93
C VAL A 143 21.02 0.59 13.02
N VAL A 144 19.78 0.96 12.66
CA VAL A 144 18.97 0.11 11.78
C VAL A 144 19.54 0.03 10.36
N ARG A 145 20.13 1.13 9.84
CA ARG A 145 20.83 1.11 8.56
C ARG A 145 21.95 0.08 8.57
N ASP A 146 22.78 0.08 9.61
CA ASP A 146 23.94 -0.81 9.70
C ASP A 146 23.50 -2.28 9.82
N LYS A 147 22.45 -2.56 10.60
CA LYS A 147 21.87 -3.91 10.69
C LYS A 147 21.29 -4.36 9.35
N LEU A 148 20.51 -3.52 8.66
CA LEU A 148 19.97 -3.83 7.34
C LEU A 148 21.09 -4.05 6.31
N ALA A 149 22.15 -3.23 6.35
CA ALA A 149 23.31 -3.38 5.48
C ALA A 149 24.07 -4.70 5.73
N ALA A 150 24.03 -5.24 6.95
CA ALA A 150 24.66 -6.52 7.31
C ALA A 150 23.84 -7.76 6.91
N ILE A 151 22.56 -7.63 6.55
CA ILE A 151 21.71 -8.78 6.15
C ILE A 151 22.28 -9.42 4.87
N SER A 152 22.63 -10.71 4.94
CA SER A 152 23.11 -11.46 3.78
C SER A 152 21.97 -12.03 2.93
N ASP A 153 20.93 -12.55 3.59
CA ASP A 153 19.72 -13.08 2.95
C ASP A 153 18.54 -12.10 3.14
N TRP A 154 18.16 -11.40 2.07
CA TRP A 154 17.20 -10.30 2.14
C TRP A 154 15.75 -10.79 2.13
N THR A 155 15.28 -11.25 3.28
CA THR A 155 13.89 -11.70 3.50
C THR A 155 13.15 -10.73 4.42
N ALA A 156 11.81 -10.71 4.35
CA ALA A 156 10.99 -9.90 5.25
C ALA A 156 11.21 -10.23 6.73
N GLU A 157 11.43 -11.50 7.07
CA GLU A 157 11.75 -11.95 8.43
C GLU A 157 13.10 -11.38 8.92
N ASN A 158 14.15 -11.44 8.10
CA ASN A 158 15.44 -10.88 8.48
C ASN A 158 15.40 -9.35 8.61
N VAL A 159 14.61 -8.68 7.76
CA VAL A 159 14.35 -7.24 7.88
C VAL A 159 13.62 -6.94 9.19
N HIS A 160 12.59 -7.70 9.53
CA HIS A 160 11.85 -7.58 10.79
C HIS A 160 12.80 -7.72 11.99
N HIS A 161 13.64 -8.75 12.00
CA HIS A 161 14.63 -8.98 13.06
C HIS A 161 15.63 -7.84 13.19
N ALA A 162 16.10 -7.26 12.08
CA ALA A 162 16.99 -6.10 12.14
C ALA A 162 16.32 -4.89 12.80
N ILE A 163 15.06 -4.61 12.45
CA ILE A 163 14.29 -3.49 13.04
C ILE A 163 14.05 -3.74 14.53
N GLN A 164 13.63 -4.95 14.92
CA GLN A 164 13.39 -5.33 16.32
C GLN A 164 14.69 -5.27 17.14
N ALA A 165 15.78 -5.83 16.62
CA ALA A 165 17.08 -5.80 17.29
C ALA A 165 17.60 -4.37 17.50
N THR A 166 17.29 -3.41 16.60
CA THR A 166 17.60 -2.00 16.84
C THR A 166 16.81 -1.43 18.02
N ALA A 167 15.52 -1.74 18.12
CA ALA A 167 14.68 -1.27 19.22
C ALA A 167 15.19 -1.82 20.57
N ASP A 168 15.53 -3.11 20.58
CA ASP A 168 16.03 -3.80 21.77
C ASP A 168 17.42 -3.28 22.19
N GLU A 169 18.36 -3.13 21.25
CA GLU A 169 19.72 -2.64 21.54
C GLU A 169 19.74 -1.22 22.10
N LEU A 170 18.84 -0.36 21.61
CA LEU A 170 18.73 1.02 22.06
C LEU A 170 17.79 1.18 23.27
N GLU A 171 17.17 0.09 23.74
CA GLU A 171 16.16 0.09 24.80
C GLU A 171 15.02 1.10 24.53
N VAL A 172 14.61 1.23 23.27
CA VAL A 172 13.52 2.12 22.85
C VAL A 172 12.33 1.34 22.32
N GLY A 173 11.13 1.90 22.49
CA GLY A 173 9.92 1.30 21.90
C GLY A 173 9.97 1.27 20.37
N MET A 174 9.42 0.22 19.75
CA MET A 174 9.39 0.00 18.30
C MET A 174 8.96 1.24 17.48
N GLY A 175 8.00 2.03 17.98
CA GLY A 175 7.58 3.26 17.31
C GLY A 175 8.67 4.34 17.15
N LYS A 176 9.74 4.30 17.94
CA LYS A 176 10.90 5.20 17.86
C LYS A 176 11.89 4.80 16.77
N VAL A 177 11.89 3.53 16.35
CA VAL A 177 12.68 3.02 15.22
C VAL A 177 11.83 3.01 13.95
N GLY A 178 10.65 2.42 14.05
CA GLY A 178 9.79 2.13 12.91
C GLY A 178 9.23 3.38 12.22
N MET A 179 8.78 4.40 12.97
CA MET A 179 8.24 5.61 12.32
C MET A 179 9.31 6.41 11.57
N PRO A 180 10.48 6.71 12.14
CA PRO A 180 11.56 7.34 11.37
C PRO A 180 12.01 6.51 10.18
N LEU A 181 12.18 5.18 10.36
CA LEU A 181 12.55 4.29 9.26
C LEU A 181 11.50 4.30 8.15
N ARG A 182 10.21 4.27 8.48
CA ARG A 182 9.12 4.38 7.50
C ARG A 182 9.25 5.63 6.65
N VAL A 183 9.37 6.80 7.28
CA VAL A 183 9.52 8.08 6.56
C VAL A 183 10.81 8.08 5.74
N ALA A 184 11.90 7.52 6.29
CA ALA A 184 13.16 7.41 5.59
C ALA A 184 13.01 6.60 4.30
N VAL A 185 12.34 5.44 4.31
CA VAL A 185 12.29 4.54 3.14
C VAL A 185 11.14 4.83 2.17
N THR A 186 10.04 5.47 2.60
CA THR A 186 8.90 5.75 1.70
C THR A 186 8.76 7.23 1.34
N GLY A 187 9.47 8.12 2.03
CA GLY A 187 9.26 9.56 1.92
C GLY A 187 8.04 10.06 2.70
N ALA A 188 7.20 9.17 3.26
CA ALA A 188 5.91 9.51 3.84
C ALA A 188 5.61 8.75 5.15
N GLY A 189 4.59 9.21 5.89
CA GLY A 189 4.23 8.62 7.19
C GLY A 189 3.44 7.31 7.14
N GLN A 190 3.00 6.89 5.94
CA GLN A 190 2.06 5.77 5.77
C GLN A 190 2.62 4.72 4.82
N SER A 191 2.57 3.46 5.24
CA SER A 191 2.94 2.27 4.46
C SER A 191 2.25 1.05 5.07
N PRO A 192 2.17 -0.09 4.36
CA PRO A 192 1.92 -1.41 4.96
C PRO A 192 2.89 -1.73 6.11
N ALA A 193 2.87 -2.97 6.59
CA ALA A 193 3.84 -3.42 7.58
C ALA A 193 5.28 -3.07 7.12
N LEU A 194 6.07 -2.51 8.05
CA LEU A 194 7.29 -1.79 7.70
C LEU A 194 8.37 -2.74 7.17
N ASP A 195 8.48 -3.90 7.77
CA ASP A 195 9.33 -5.01 7.36
C ASP A 195 9.05 -5.47 5.93
N VAL A 196 7.79 -5.74 5.58
CA VAL A 196 7.42 -6.13 4.20
C VAL A 196 7.64 -4.98 3.22
N THR A 197 7.45 -3.73 3.66
CA THR A 197 7.70 -2.53 2.85
C THR A 197 9.18 -2.37 2.53
N VAL A 198 10.05 -2.42 3.55
CA VAL A 198 11.51 -2.33 3.41
C VAL A 198 12.05 -3.50 2.57
N HIS A 199 11.53 -4.71 2.80
CA HIS A 199 11.85 -5.88 2.00
C HIS A 199 11.55 -5.64 0.51
N ALA A 200 10.33 -5.20 0.19
CA ALA A 200 9.89 -4.97 -1.19
C ALA A 200 10.58 -3.77 -1.88
N ILE A 201 11.04 -2.77 -1.13
CA ILE A 201 11.90 -1.68 -1.67
C ILE A 201 13.29 -2.21 -2.03
N GLY A 202 13.79 -3.21 -1.30
CA GLY A 202 15.09 -3.81 -1.50
C GLY A 202 16.20 -3.16 -0.69
N LYS A 203 17.29 -3.92 -0.49
CA LYS A 203 18.39 -3.59 0.42
C LYS A 203 19.09 -2.27 0.09
N SER A 204 19.63 -2.14 -1.13
CA SER A 204 20.43 -0.98 -1.52
C SER A 204 19.62 0.31 -1.39
N ARG A 205 18.43 0.36 -2.01
CA ARG A 205 17.53 1.52 -1.96
C ARG A 205 17.12 1.87 -0.54
N SER A 206 16.81 0.88 0.30
CA SER A 206 16.49 1.14 1.71
C SER A 206 17.65 1.81 2.44
N VAL A 207 18.87 1.30 2.29
CA VAL A 207 20.07 1.87 2.93
C VAL A 207 20.35 3.29 2.41
N ASP A 208 20.28 3.51 1.10
CA ASP A 208 20.53 4.80 0.48
C ASP A 208 19.51 5.86 0.94
N ARG A 209 18.24 5.46 1.07
CA ARG A 209 17.18 6.32 1.58
C ARG A 209 17.33 6.64 3.06
N ILE A 210 17.82 5.72 3.87
CA ILE A 210 18.16 6.01 5.27
C ILE A 210 19.32 7.01 5.34
N ASN A 211 20.34 6.87 4.49
CA ASN A 211 21.42 7.87 4.41
C ASN A 211 20.90 9.26 4.02
N LYS A 212 19.96 9.33 3.07
CA LYS A 212 19.27 10.58 2.72
C LYS A 212 18.53 11.19 3.91
N ALA A 213 17.82 10.38 4.71
CA ALA A 213 17.12 10.84 5.90
C ALA A 213 18.09 11.33 7.00
N LEU A 214 19.24 10.67 7.16
CA LEU A 214 20.29 11.10 8.08
C LEU A 214 20.90 12.44 7.67
N ALA A 215 21.17 12.65 6.37
CA ALA A 215 21.64 13.93 5.85
C ALA A 215 20.61 15.05 6.10
N PHE A 216 19.33 14.78 5.86
CA PHE A 216 18.23 15.71 6.15
C PHE A 216 18.15 16.11 7.63
N ILE A 217 18.37 15.16 8.55
CA ILE A 217 18.42 15.46 9.99
C ILE A 217 19.61 16.37 10.32
N ALA A 218 20.80 16.08 9.77
CA ALA A 218 22.00 16.88 10.01
C ALA A 218 21.88 18.32 9.50
N GLU A 219 21.29 18.53 8.32
CA GLU A 219 21.03 19.88 7.79
C GLU A 219 20.11 20.70 8.71
N ARG A 220 19.08 20.07 9.28
CA ARG A 220 18.17 20.72 10.23
C ARG A 220 18.84 21.09 11.55
N GLU A 221 19.76 20.26 12.05
CA GLU A 221 20.56 20.57 13.23
C GLU A 221 21.46 21.79 12.99
N GLY A 222 22.07 21.88 11.81
CA GLY A 222 22.92 23.01 11.41
C GLY A 222 22.18 24.33 11.19
N GLN A 223 20.91 24.28 10.78
CA GLN A 223 20.06 25.48 10.64
C GLN A 223 19.44 25.98 11.96
N ALA A 224 19.41 25.12 12.98
CA ALA A 224 18.88 25.44 14.31
C ALA A 224 19.96 25.93 15.29
N SER A 225 21.23 25.91 14.87
CA SER A 225 22.40 26.41 15.62
C SER A 225 22.79 27.81 15.16
#